data_AF-A0A0N5BQR8-F1
#
_entry.id   AF-A0A0N5BQR8-F1
#
_cell.length_a   1.000
_cell.length_b   1.000
_cell.length_c   1.000
_cell.angle_alpha   90.00
_cell.angle_beta   90.00
_cell.angle_gamma   90.00
#
_symmetry.space_group_name_H-M   'P 1'
#
loop_
_entity.id
_entity.type
_entity.pdbx_description
1 polymer ?
#
loop_
_entity_poly.entity_id
_entity_poly.type
_entity_poly.pdbx_seq_one_letter_code
_entity_poly.pdbx_strand_id
1 'polypeptide(L)'
;MGLNLISLPPDVLAHIFSEIPWNQLINVKLAARKFNYVTEKYHKNMQKPSLFTLFLGNDFTHNDGIDRIRITYSFVKADVDPLESVSDTKHFFLPSSEPDRLHSFLQKFGDIYFLDEMGIFLDNHTDVVQIFGDHLHKDFGANDMYVSANNSEKDLGTTLSFLQKLQKVHNLELDLHFPHLSVPKDFIIPVRNSLNSIVIRERENTTFISTLKSFLIIILVPC
;
A
#
# COMPACT_ATOMS: atom_id res chain seq x y z
N MET A 1 30.19 36.08 7.95
CA MET A 1 30.90 34.81 7.70
C MET A 1 29.87 33.78 7.26
N GLY A 2 29.94 33.30 6.02
CA GLY A 2 29.03 32.25 5.54
C GLY A 2 29.43 30.91 6.14
N LEU A 3 28.48 30.23 6.78
CA LEU A 3 28.68 28.88 7.30
C LEU A 3 28.97 27.95 6.12
N ASN A 4 30.19 27.39 6.06
CA ASN A 4 30.54 26.43 5.00
C ASN A 4 29.96 25.05 5.34
N LEU A 5 28.71 24.83 4.96
CA LEU A 5 27.98 23.57 5.18
C LEU A 5 28.75 22.34 4.67
N ILE A 6 29.51 22.46 3.58
CA ILE A 6 30.26 21.33 2.99
C ILE A 6 31.36 20.84 3.94
N SER A 7 31.88 21.70 4.83
CA SER A 7 32.91 21.34 5.80
C SER A 7 32.38 20.53 6.99
N LEU A 8 31.06 20.52 7.22
CA LEU A 8 30.47 19.85 8.38
C LEU A 8 30.60 18.31 8.29
N PRO A 9 30.72 17.61 9.43
CA PRO A 9 30.68 16.14 9.47
C PRO A 9 29.37 15.57 8.90
N PRO A 10 29.39 14.36 8.30
CA PRO A 10 28.19 13.72 7.75
C PRO A 10 27.02 13.59 8.73
N ASP A 11 27.28 13.26 9.99
CA ASP A 11 26.22 13.09 11.00
C ASP A 11 25.54 14.42 11.35
N VAL A 12 26.30 15.53 11.38
CA VAL A 12 25.76 16.87 11.58
C VAL A 12 24.91 17.28 10.39
N LEU A 13 25.38 17.01 9.17
CA LEU A 13 24.59 17.25 7.95
C LEU A 13 23.31 16.41 7.94
N ALA A 14 23.37 15.16 8.37
CA ALA A 14 22.21 14.30 8.44
C ALA A 14 21.14 14.85 9.39
N HIS A 15 21.56 15.36 10.56
CA HIS A 15 20.66 16.01 11.51
C HIS A 15 20.08 17.34 10.98
N ILE A 16 20.85 18.10 10.21
CA ILE A 16 20.30 19.30 9.55
C ILE A 16 19.29 18.90 8.47
N PHE A 17 19.60 17.88 7.67
CA PHE A 17 18.75 17.44 6.57
C PHE A 17 17.49 16.70 7.04
N SER A 18 17.47 16.13 8.25
CA SER A 18 16.26 15.51 8.83
C SER A 18 15.12 16.50 9.06
N GLU A 19 15.44 17.79 9.16
CA GLU A 19 14.46 18.87 9.33
C GLU A 19 13.95 19.43 7.99
N ILE A 20 14.52 18.98 6.86
CA ILE A 20 14.14 19.47 5.54
C ILE A 20 12.91 18.69 5.05
N PRO A 21 11.83 19.36 4.61
CA PRO A 21 10.66 18.71 4.03
C PRO A 21 11.04 17.77 2.89
N TRP A 22 10.39 16.61 2.82
CA TRP A 22 10.76 15.54 1.90
C TRP A 22 10.78 15.98 0.42
N ASN A 23 9.89 16.92 0.05
CA ASN A 23 9.77 17.48 -1.30
C ASN A 23 10.94 18.41 -1.68
N GLN A 24 11.66 18.94 -0.68
CA GLN A 24 12.83 19.82 -0.88
C GLN A 24 14.16 19.04 -0.82
N LEU A 25 14.17 17.81 -0.29
CA LEU A 25 15.38 16.98 -0.20
C LEU A 25 16.04 16.72 -1.56
N ILE A 26 15.27 16.73 -2.66
CA ILE A 26 15.85 16.59 -4.00
C ILE A 26 16.82 17.74 -4.34
N ASN A 27 16.50 18.96 -3.91
CA ASN A 27 17.38 20.12 -4.12
C ASN A 27 18.68 19.99 -3.31
N VAL A 28 18.59 19.42 -2.10
CA VAL A 28 19.76 19.12 -1.26
C VAL A 28 20.67 18.09 -1.95
N LYS A 29 20.10 17.03 -2.53
CA LYS A 29 20.84 16.02 -3.30
C LYS A 29 21.58 16.63 -4.48
N LEU A 30 20.91 17.51 -5.22
CA LEU A 30 21.46 18.13 -6.43
C LEU A 30 22.54 19.19 -6.13
N ALA A 31 22.53 19.79 -4.93
CA ALA A 31 23.45 20.86 -4.58
C ALA A 31 24.92 20.41 -4.46
N ALA A 32 25.19 19.20 -3.97
CA ALA A 32 26.56 18.67 -3.88
C ALA A 32 26.62 17.14 -3.77
N ARG A 33 27.69 16.53 -4.30
CA ARG A 33 27.94 15.07 -4.17
C ARG A 33 27.95 14.59 -2.72
N LYS A 34 28.54 15.38 -1.81
CA LYS A 34 28.57 15.07 -0.37
C LYS A 34 27.17 15.07 0.23
N PHE A 35 26.31 16.00 -0.18
CA PHE A 35 24.93 16.07 0.32
C PHE A 35 24.12 14.89 -0.19
N ASN A 36 24.25 14.54 -1.47
CA ASN A 36 23.65 13.31 -2.00
C ASN A 36 24.06 12.08 -1.19
N TYR A 37 25.37 11.89 -0.95
CA TYR A 37 25.87 10.79 -0.12
C TYR A 37 25.24 10.77 1.28
N VAL A 38 25.16 11.93 1.96
CA VAL A 38 24.55 12.02 3.30
C VAL A 38 23.06 11.65 3.24
N THR A 39 22.30 12.22 2.31
CA THR A 39 20.86 11.94 2.21
C THR A 39 20.56 10.47 1.90
N GLU A 40 21.38 9.80 1.09
CA GLU A 40 21.23 8.37 0.77
C GLU A 40 21.64 7.48 1.96
N LYS A 41 22.80 7.78 2.57
CA LYS A 41 23.33 6.99 3.69
C LYS A 41 22.43 7.07 4.93
N TYR A 42 21.90 8.25 5.24
CA TYR A 42 21.06 8.51 6.41
C TYR A 42 19.57 8.64 6.04
N HIS A 43 19.13 8.00 4.95
CA HIS A 43 17.75 8.12 4.46
C HIS A 43 16.67 7.76 5.50
N LYS A 44 17.00 6.89 6.47
CA LYS A 44 16.09 6.52 7.58
C LYS A 44 15.79 7.70 8.52
N ASN A 45 16.70 8.67 8.58
CA ASN A 45 16.58 9.88 9.40
C ASN A 45 15.92 11.03 8.64
N MET A 46 15.72 10.91 7.33
CA MET A 46 15.15 11.96 6.50
C MET A 46 13.62 11.94 6.57
N GLN A 47 12.99 13.11 6.39
CA GLN A 47 11.55 13.17 6.17
C GLN A 47 11.18 12.33 4.93
N LYS A 48 10.09 11.58 5.02
CA LYS A 48 9.56 10.77 3.92
C LYS A 48 8.15 11.22 3.56
N PRO A 49 7.75 11.09 2.28
CA PRO A 49 6.36 11.30 1.91
C PRO A 49 5.44 10.28 2.60
N SER A 50 4.27 10.75 3.02
CA SER A 50 3.17 9.90 3.47
C SER A 50 2.31 9.52 2.28
N LEU A 51 2.16 8.22 2.04
CA LEU A 51 1.23 7.71 1.02
C LEU A 51 -0.20 8.13 1.38
N PHE A 52 -0.95 8.51 0.36
CA PHE A 52 -2.35 8.89 0.48
C PHE A 52 -3.24 7.84 -0.19
N THR A 53 -2.98 7.52 -1.45
CA THR A 53 -3.60 6.39 -2.14
C THR A 53 -2.59 5.38 -2.64
N LEU A 54 -2.96 4.10 -2.68
CA LEU A 54 -2.15 3.05 -3.29
C LEU A 54 -3.03 1.95 -3.89
N PHE A 55 -2.82 1.68 -5.17
CA PHE A 55 -3.45 0.61 -5.92
C PHE A 55 -2.39 -0.29 -6.53
N LEU A 56 -2.50 -1.59 -6.25
CA LEU A 56 -1.72 -2.66 -6.88
C LEU A 56 -2.67 -3.41 -7.79
N GLY A 57 -2.40 -3.49 -9.09
CA GLY A 57 -3.27 -4.19 -10.02
C GLY A 57 -2.54 -4.86 -11.15
N ASN A 58 -3.17 -5.84 -11.79
CA ASN A 58 -2.64 -6.45 -13.01
C ASN A 58 -2.56 -5.39 -14.13
N ASP A 59 -1.53 -5.51 -14.96
CA ASP A 59 -1.43 -4.74 -16.19
C ASP A 59 -2.15 -5.46 -17.34
N PHE A 60 -3.34 -5.00 -17.67
CA PHE A 60 -4.08 -5.46 -18.85
C PHE A 60 -3.85 -4.58 -20.09
N THR A 61 -2.97 -3.58 -20.01
CA THR A 61 -2.84 -2.54 -21.05
C THR A 61 -1.82 -2.91 -22.13
N HIS A 62 -0.93 -3.86 -21.86
CA HIS A 62 0.12 -4.29 -22.78
C HIS A 62 -0.14 -5.72 -23.26
N ASN A 63 -0.31 -5.90 -24.58
CA ASN A 63 -0.53 -7.20 -25.21
C ASN A 63 0.78 -7.90 -25.63
N ASP A 64 1.87 -7.67 -24.90
CA ASP A 64 3.20 -8.23 -25.23
C ASP A 64 3.48 -9.56 -24.51
N GLY A 65 2.50 -10.07 -23.76
CA GLY A 65 2.61 -11.32 -23.01
C GLY A 65 3.53 -11.24 -21.79
N ILE A 66 4.00 -10.03 -21.43
CA ILE A 66 4.81 -9.82 -20.23
C ILE A 66 3.87 -9.48 -19.09
N ASP A 67 3.87 -10.35 -18.09
CA ASP A 67 3.10 -10.15 -16.86
C ASP A 67 3.71 -9.02 -16.02
N ARG A 68 2.88 -8.04 -15.71
CA ARG A 68 3.29 -6.84 -14.98
C ARG A 68 2.24 -6.43 -13.97
N ILE A 69 2.76 -5.80 -12.93
CA ILE A 69 2.00 -5.20 -11.84
C ILE A 69 2.02 -3.70 -12.05
N ARG A 70 0.85 -3.12 -12.24
CA ARG A 70 0.65 -1.68 -12.23
C ARG A 70 0.53 -1.20 -10.80
N ILE A 71 1.41 -0.29 -10.41
CA ILE A 71 1.36 0.41 -9.13
C ILE A 71 0.89 1.82 -9.41
N THR A 72 -0.23 2.22 -8.82
CA THR A 72 -0.76 3.58 -8.90
C THR A 72 -0.80 4.16 -7.49
N TYR A 73 -0.29 5.38 -7.30
CA TYR A 73 -0.17 5.96 -5.97
C TYR A 73 -0.21 7.48 -5.99
N SER A 74 -0.52 8.05 -4.82
CA SER A 74 -0.40 9.48 -4.53
C SER A 74 0.13 9.67 -3.10
N PHE A 75 0.60 10.87 -2.78
CA PHE A 75 1.06 11.24 -1.44
C PHE A 75 0.51 12.61 -1.05
N VAL A 76 0.46 12.85 0.26
CA VAL A 76 0.07 14.16 0.81
C VAL A 76 1.18 15.17 0.46
N LYS A 77 0.81 16.30 -0.16
CA LYS A 77 1.74 17.42 -0.40
C LYS A 77 2.18 18.00 0.95
N ALA A 78 3.46 18.37 1.05
CA ALA A 78 3.95 19.05 2.24
C ALA A 78 3.29 20.43 2.38
N ASP A 79 3.07 20.86 3.63
CA ASP A 79 2.72 22.24 4.03
C ASP A 79 1.29 22.73 3.71
N VAL A 80 0.35 21.85 3.40
CA VAL A 80 -1.06 22.19 3.15
C VAL A 80 -1.99 21.18 3.85
N ASP A 81 -3.23 21.58 4.13
CA ASP A 81 -4.25 20.72 4.74
C ASP A 81 -4.40 19.40 3.96
N PRO A 82 -4.31 18.23 4.62
CA PRO A 82 -4.39 16.92 3.97
C PRO A 82 -5.59 16.71 3.04
N LEU A 83 -6.71 17.38 3.30
CA LEU A 83 -7.94 17.25 2.51
C LEU A 83 -7.90 18.02 1.18
N GLU A 84 -7.02 19.02 1.03
CA GLU A 84 -6.97 19.89 -0.16
C GLU A 84 -5.68 19.72 -0.99
N SER A 85 -4.73 18.87 -0.55
CA SER A 85 -3.40 18.85 -1.14
C SER A 85 -2.83 17.47 -1.44
N VAL A 86 -3.56 16.67 -2.21
CA VAL A 86 -3.03 15.41 -2.73
C VAL A 86 -2.16 15.70 -3.97
N SER A 87 -1.05 14.98 -4.11
CA SER A 87 -0.24 15.00 -5.34
C SER A 87 -1.00 14.44 -6.53
N ASP A 88 -0.59 14.82 -7.74
CA ASP A 88 -1.07 14.13 -8.93
C ASP A 88 -0.80 12.63 -8.81
N THR A 89 -1.76 11.83 -9.27
CA THR A 89 -1.65 10.38 -9.28
C THR A 89 -0.51 9.95 -10.19
N LYS A 90 0.41 9.15 -9.64
CA LYS A 90 1.53 8.57 -10.38
C LYS A 90 1.27 7.10 -10.59
N HIS A 91 1.85 6.54 -11.65
CA HIS A 91 1.86 5.10 -11.84
C HIS A 91 3.17 4.64 -12.49
N PHE A 92 3.50 3.38 -12.25
CA PHE A 92 4.57 2.67 -12.95
C PHE A 92 4.27 1.18 -12.98
N PHE A 93 5.04 0.45 -13.77
CA PHE A 93 4.91 -0.99 -13.93
C PHE A 93 6.12 -1.70 -13.35
N LEU A 94 5.87 -2.82 -12.67
CA LEU A 94 6.89 -3.76 -12.23
C LEU A 94 6.69 -5.09 -12.96
N PRO A 95 7.76 -5.72 -13.48
CA PRO A 95 7.68 -7.12 -13.87
C PRO A 95 7.30 -7.96 -12.65
N SER A 96 6.36 -8.89 -12.82
CA SER A 96 5.94 -9.78 -11.73
C SER A 96 7.07 -10.69 -11.22
N SER A 97 8.12 -10.88 -12.04
CA SER A 97 9.35 -11.59 -11.67
C SER A 97 10.30 -10.80 -10.76
N GLU A 98 10.04 -9.52 -10.47
CA GLU A 98 10.92 -8.64 -9.68
C GLU A 98 10.21 -8.06 -8.43
N PRO A 99 9.66 -8.91 -7.55
CA PRO A 99 8.89 -8.44 -6.39
C PRO A 99 9.73 -7.60 -5.39
N ASP A 100 11.05 -7.79 -5.35
CA ASP A 100 11.98 -6.96 -4.54
C ASP A 100 11.95 -5.47 -4.90
N ARG A 101 11.52 -5.13 -6.12
CA ARG A 101 11.33 -3.74 -6.54
C ARG A 101 10.13 -3.11 -5.87
N LEU A 102 9.10 -3.88 -5.53
CA LEU A 102 8.00 -3.40 -4.70
C LEU A 102 8.51 -3.09 -3.30
N HIS A 103 9.29 -3.98 -2.67
CA HIS A 103 9.89 -3.73 -1.37
C HIS A 103 10.74 -2.45 -1.38
N SER A 104 11.63 -2.30 -2.37
CA SER A 104 12.45 -1.10 -2.54
C SER A 104 11.62 0.18 -2.79
N PHE A 105 10.45 0.05 -3.40
CA PHE A 105 9.51 1.16 -3.58
C PHE A 105 8.84 1.54 -2.25
N LEU A 106 8.30 0.56 -1.52
CA LEU A 106 7.61 0.79 -0.24
C LEU A 106 8.53 1.42 0.80
N GLN A 107 9.82 1.04 0.83
CA GLN A 107 10.83 1.63 1.72
C GLN A 107 11.05 3.14 1.55
N LYS A 108 10.65 3.72 0.40
CA LYS A 108 10.74 5.16 0.15
C LYS A 108 9.73 5.97 0.97
N PHE A 109 8.69 5.31 1.45
CA PHE A 109 7.67 5.92 2.28
C PHE A 109 7.99 5.69 3.77
N GLY A 110 7.37 6.51 4.62
CA GLY A 110 7.33 6.24 6.04
C GLY A 110 6.57 4.96 6.35
N ASP A 111 6.44 4.65 7.63
CA ASP A 111 5.52 3.61 8.07
C ASP A 111 4.10 3.89 7.52
N ILE A 112 3.50 2.88 6.89
CA ILE A 112 2.17 3.00 6.29
C ILE A 112 1.14 2.65 7.37
N TYR A 113 0.70 3.67 8.10
CA TYR A 113 -0.32 3.54 9.15
C TYR A 113 -1.75 3.70 8.63
N PHE A 114 -1.94 4.55 7.61
CA PHE A 114 -3.26 4.89 7.11
C PHE A 114 -3.18 5.26 5.63
N LEU A 115 -4.18 4.85 4.85
CA LEU A 115 -4.40 5.28 3.47
C LEU A 115 -5.81 5.83 3.34
N ASP A 116 -6.00 6.82 2.49
CA ASP A 116 -7.35 7.26 2.14
C ASP A 116 -8.02 6.18 1.26
N GLU A 117 -7.38 5.84 0.16
CA GLU A 117 -7.83 4.76 -0.72
C GLU A 117 -6.75 3.71 -0.90
N MET A 118 -7.16 2.45 -0.81
CA MET A 118 -6.31 1.30 -1.07
C MET A 118 -7.01 0.28 -1.97
N GLY A 119 -6.30 -0.24 -2.97
CA GLY A 119 -6.82 -1.37 -3.75
C GLY A 119 -5.78 -2.42 -4.10
N ILE A 120 -6.20 -3.68 -4.09
CA ILE A 120 -5.45 -4.84 -4.56
C ILE A 120 -6.30 -5.55 -5.60
N PHE A 121 -5.85 -5.57 -6.85
CA PHE A 121 -6.52 -6.17 -8.00
C PHE A 121 -5.54 -7.08 -8.74
N LEU A 122 -5.07 -8.11 -8.03
CA LEU A 122 -4.00 -8.98 -8.48
C LEU A 122 -4.52 -10.39 -8.73
N ASP A 123 -4.21 -10.92 -9.91
CA ASP A 123 -4.55 -12.29 -10.30
C ASP A 123 -3.26 -13.08 -10.24
N ASN A 124 -3.18 -14.08 -9.36
CA ASN A 124 -2.01 -14.96 -9.20
C ASN A 124 -0.73 -14.29 -8.63
N HIS A 125 -0.74 -12.99 -8.28
CA HIS A 125 0.42 -12.28 -7.68
C HIS A 125 0.36 -12.22 -6.15
N THR A 126 0.28 -13.40 -5.52
CA THR A 126 0.16 -13.52 -4.06
C THR A 126 1.37 -13.06 -3.28
N ASP A 127 2.56 -13.26 -3.84
CA ASP A 127 3.81 -12.75 -3.28
C ASP A 127 3.79 -11.24 -3.10
N VAL A 128 3.18 -10.51 -4.03
CA VAL A 128 3.06 -9.04 -4.00
C VAL A 128 2.09 -8.59 -2.91
N VAL A 129 0.97 -9.29 -2.73
CA VAL A 129 0.05 -9.06 -1.61
C VAL A 129 0.75 -9.31 -0.28
N GLN A 130 1.53 -10.39 -0.18
CA GLN A 130 2.30 -10.72 1.02
C GLN A 130 3.33 -9.63 1.33
N ILE A 131 4.17 -9.24 0.37
CA ILE A 131 5.18 -8.19 0.52
C ILE A 131 4.54 -6.88 0.97
N PHE A 132 3.43 -6.50 0.35
CA PHE A 132 2.73 -5.29 0.75
C PHE A 132 2.21 -5.41 2.19
N GLY A 133 1.54 -6.52 2.52
CA GLY A 133 1.03 -6.78 3.85
C GLY A 133 2.12 -6.80 4.94
N ASP A 134 3.36 -7.15 4.61
CA ASP A 134 4.48 -7.16 5.55
C ASP A 134 5.06 -5.76 5.83
N HIS A 135 4.78 -4.77 4.97
CA HIS A 135 5.13 -3.36 5.21
C HIS A 135 4.04 -2.57 5.93
N LEU A 136 2.83 -3.12 6.04
CA LEU A 136 1.76 -2.47 6.77
C LEU A 136 2.04 -2.46 8.26
N HIS A 137 1.76 -1.33 8.91
CA HIS A 137 1.78 -1.28 10.36
C HIS A 137 0.70 -2.21 10.94
N LYS A 138 0.94 -2.79 12.12
CA LYS A 138 -0.02 -3.69 12.80
C LYS A 138 -1.41 -3.06 13.06
N ASP A 139 -1.44 -1.73 13.17
CA ASP A 139 -2.64 -0.92 13.41
C ASP A 139 -3.10 -0.20 12.13
N PHE A 140 -2.77 -0.75 10.96
CA PHE A 140 -3.08 -0.18 9.67
C PHE A 140 -4.59 0.05 9.48
N GLY A 141 -4.91 1.16 8.83
CA GLY A 141 -6.26 1.53 8.44
C GLY A 141 -6.38 2.09 7.02
N ALA A 142 -7.60 2.12 6.52
CA ALA A 142 -7.95 2.81 5.30
C ALA A 142 -9.37 3.41 5.36
N ASN A 143 -9.63 4.53 4.67
CA ASN A 143 -11.01 4.97 4.48
C ASN A 143 -11.71 4.00 3.53
N ASP A 144 -11.19 3.83 2.32
CA ASP A 144 -11.75 2.96 1.30
C ASP A 144 -10.76 1.87 0.92
N MET A 145 -11.23 0.63 0.94
CA MET A 145 -10.41 -0.53 0.66
C MET A 145 -11.07 -1.50 -0.30
N TYR A 146 -10.38 -1.83 -1.39
CA TYR A 146 -10.85 -2.74 -2.43
C TYR A 146 -9.90 -3.93 -2.55
N VAL A 147 -10.41 -5.15 -2.44
CA VAL A 147 -9.60 -6.37 -2.59
C VAL A 147 -10.29 -7.31 -3.57
N SER A 148 -9.63 -7.57 -4.70
CA SER A 148 -10.00 -8.63 -5.62
C SER A 148 -9.00 -9.77 -5.48
N ALA A 149 -9.50 -10.99 -5.30
CA ALA A 149 -8.67 -12.18 -5.16
C ALA A 149 -9.28 -13.35 -5.93
N ASN A 150 -8.44 -14.01 -6.75
CA ASN A 150 -8.90 -14.96 -7.75
C ASN A 150 -8.14 -16.30 -7.70
N ASN A 151 -8.91 -17.38 -7.69
CA ASN A 151 -8.69 -18.70 -8.28
C ASN A 151 -7.40 -19.47 -7.92
N SER A 152 -6.90 -19.36 -6.68
CA SER A 152 -5.87 -20.27 -6.18
C SER A 152 -5.97 -20.51 -4.66
N GLU A 153 -5.59 -21.71 -4.20
CA GLU A 153 -5.53 -22.03 -2.76
C GLU A 153 -4.50 -21.15 -2.02
N LYS A 154 -3.38 -20.86 -2.68
CA LYS A 154 -2.36 -19.94 -2.19
C LYS A 154 -2.92 -18.52 -2.07
N ASP A 155 -3.78 -18.13 -3.00
CA ASP A 155 -4.43 -16.82 -3.05
C ASP A 155 -5.42 -16.66 -1.90
N LEU A 156 -6.18 -17.71 -1.57
CA LEU A 156 -7.05 -17.71 -0.39
C LEU A 156 -6.25 -17.48 0.89
N GLY A 157 -5.23 -18.32 1.17
CA GLY A 157 -4.46 -18.22 2.41
C GLY A 157 -3.78 -16.85 2.59
N THR A 158 -3.21 -16.32 1.50
CA THR A 158 -2.56 -14.99 1.50
C THR A 158 -3.58 -13.88 1.72
N THR A 159 -4.72 -13.93 1.03
CA THR A 159 -5.81 -12.95 1.16
C THR A 159 -6.36 -12.93 2.57
N LEU A 160 -6.66 -14.11 3.15
CA LEU A 160 -7.15 -14.21 4.53
C LEU A 160 -6.13 -13.64 5.53
N SER A 161 -4.85 -13.98 5.38
CA SER A 161 -3.78 -13.47 6.24
C SER A 161 -3.63 -11.95 6.14
N PHE A 162 -3.81 -11.41 4.94
CA PHE A 162 -3.78 -9.97 4.70
C PHE A 162 -5.01 -9.27 5.31
N LEU A 163 -6.23 -9.80 5.10
CA LEU A 163 -7.46 -9.26 5.68
C LEU A 163 -7.44 -9.27 7.22
N GLN A 164 -6.75 -10.22 7.85
CA GLN A 164 -6.55 -10.26 9.31
C GLN A 164 -5.68 -9.11 9.85
N LYS A 165 -4.87 -8.46 9.01
CA LYS A 165 -4.07 -7.29 9.42
C LYS A 165 -4.90 -5.99 9.45
N LEU A 166 -6.13 -6.00 8.94
CA LEU A 166 -6.98 -4.82 8.83
C LEU A 166 -7.66 -4.51 10.16
N GLN A 167 -7.30 -3.38 10.77
CA GLN A 167 -7.87 -2.95 12.05
C GLN A 167 -8.86 -1.79 11.91
N LYS A 168 -8.59 -0.87 10.99
CA LYS A 168 -9.32 0.40 10.88
C LYS A 168 -9.75 0.69 9.43
N VAL A 169 -10.70 -0.06 8.91
CA VAL A 169 -11.26 0.15 7.57
C VAL A 169 -12.67 0.74 7.70
N HIS A 170 -12.97 1.82 6.98
CA HIS A 170 -14.32 2.41 6.97
C HIS A 170 -15.22 1.77 5.91
N ASN A 171 -14.74 1.61 4.67
CA ASN A 171 -15.47 0.97 3.59
C ASN A 171 -14.61 -0.18 3.03
N LEU A 172 -15.14 -1.40 3.08
CA LEU A 172 -14.45 -2.58 2.58
C LEU A 172 -15.24 -3.22 1.44
N GLU A 173 -14.62 -3.32 0.27
CA GLU A 173 -15.15 -4.04 -0.87
C GLU A 173 -14.26 -5.24 -1.21
N LEU A 174 -14.87 -6.42 -1.27
CA LEU A 174 -14.23 -7.68 -1.59
C LEU A 174 -14.85 -8.26 -2.86
N ASP A 175 -14.05 -8.53 -3.89
CA ASP A 175 -14.43 -9.32 -5.06
C ASP A 175 -13.67 -10.65 -5.01
N LEU A 176 -14.37 -11.71 -4.62
CA LEU A 176 -13.76 -12.99 -4.27
C LEU A 176 -14.22 -14.07 -5.25
N HIS A 177 -13.25 -14.76 -5.84
CA HIS A 177 -13.48 -15.90 -6.72
C HIS A 177 -12.60 -17.06 -6.26
N PHE A 178 -13.13 -17.91 -5.40
CA PHE A 178 -12.45 -19.09 -4.86
C PHE A 178 -13.29 -20.33 -5.11
N PRO A 179 -13.47 -20.74 -6.38
CA PRO A 179 -14.37 -21.85 -6.70
C PRO A 179 -13.89 -23.13 -6.04
N HIS A 180 -14.80 -23.84 -5.38
CA HIS A 180 -14.53 -25.11 -4.69
C HIS A 180 -13.56 -25.06 -3.51
N LEU A 181 -13.06 -23.89 -3.13
CA LEU A 181 -12.23 -23.72 -1.92
C LEU A 181 -13.12 -23.44 -0.72
N SER A 182 -12.77 -24.07 0.41
CA SER A 182 -13.49 -23.89 1.67
C SER A 182 -12.83 -22.78 2.49
N VAL A 183 -13.55 -21.69 2.70
CA VAL A 183 -13.14 -20.63 3.62
C VAL A 183 -13.36 -21.11 5.06
N PRO A 184 -12.42 -20.88 6.00
CA PRO A 184 -12.62 -21.25 7.40
C PRO A 184 -13.93 -20.66 7.97
N LYS A 185 -14.72 -21.51 8.64
CA LYS A 185 -16.05 -21.14 9.19
C LYS A 185 -16.00 -20.11 10.32
N ASP A 186 -14.83 -19.91 10.88
CA ASP A 186 -14.53 -19.05 12.01
C ASP A 186 -13.61 -17.89 11.62
N PHE A 187 -13.43 -17.64 10.31
CA PHE A 187 -12.67 -16.50 9.83
C PHE A 187 -13.33 -15.18 10.26
N ILE A 188 -12.51 -14.25 10.77
CA ILE A 188 -12.95 -12.92 11.23
C ILE A 188 -12.04 -11.88 10.61
N ILE A 189 -12.65 -10.85 10.01
CA ILE A 189 -11.96 -9.62 9.59
C ILE A 189 -12.03 -8.64 10.79
N PRO A 190 -10.89 -8.19 11.36
CA PRO A 190 -10.86 -7.45 12.63
C PRO A 190 -11.21 -5.96 12.54
N VAL A 191 -12.24 -5.59 11.78
CA VAL A 191 -12.62 -4.18 11.48
C VAL A 191 -13.83 -3.67 12.29
N ARG A 192 -14.17 -4.32 13.41
CA ARG A 192 -15.48 -4.21 14.10
C ARG A 192 -15.90 -2.81 14.57
N ASN A 193 -14.97 -1.88 14.76
CA ASN A 193 -15.27 -0.55 15.34
C ASN A 193 -15.09 0.61 14.35
N SER A 194 -14.61 0.35 13.14
CA SER A 194 -14.38 1.36 12.11
C SER A 194 -15.29 1.20 10.91
N LEU A 195 -15.80 -0.01 10.66
CA LEU A 195 -16.47 -0.35 9.42
C LEU A 195 -17.87 0.29 9.33
N ASN A 196 -18.03 1.17 8.35
CA ASN A 196 -19.29 1.80 7.96
C ASN A 196 -20.01 1.00 6.88
N SER A 197 -19.27 0.43 5.92
CA SER A 197 -19.82 -0.29 4.77
C SER A 197 -18.99 -1.53 4.43
N ILE A 198 -19.67 -2.62 4.09
CA ILE A 198 -19.05 -3.79 3.47
C ILE A 198 -19.80 -4.21 2.22
N VAL A 199 -19.06 -4.46 1.15
CA VAL A 199 -19.55 -5.08 -0.08
C VAL A 199 -18.74 -6.35 -0.29
N ILE A 200 -19.43 -7.47 -0.42
CA ILE A 200 -18.79 -8.74 -0.75
C ILE A 200 -19.46 -9.26 -2.01
N ARG A 201 -18.67 -9.38 -3.08
CA ARG A 201 -19.05 -9.96 -4.35
C ARG A 201 -18.41 -11.33 -4.43
N GLU A 202 -19.25 -12.35 -4.54
CA GLU A 202 -18.81 -13.73 -4.70
C GLU A 202 -19.06 -14.15 -6.14
N ARG A 203 -18.04 -14.67 -6.82
CA ARG A 203 -18.20 -15.27 -8.16
C ARG A 203 -18.50 -16.76 -8.05
N GLU A 204 -18.97 -17.34 -9.16
CA GLU A 204 -19.50 -18.71 -9.26
C GLU A 204 -18.76 -19.74 -8.39
N ASN A 205 -19.53 -20.48 -7.57
CA ASN A 205 -19.04 -21.55 -6.67
C ASN A 205 -18.12 -21.10 -5.52
N THR A 206 -18.01 -19.81 -5.23
CA THR A 206 -17.37 -19.28 -4.02
C THR A 206 -18.37 -19.29 -2.85
N THR A 207 -17.94 -19.70 -1.65
CA THR A 207 -18.78 -19.74 -0.44
C THR A 207 -18.07 -19.10 0.76
N PHE A 208 -17.81 -17.80 0.66
CA PHE A 208 -17.14 -16.97 1.67
C PHE A 208 -18.10 -16.38 2.71
N ILE A 209 -19.35 -16.07 2.37
CA ILE A 209 -20.29 -15.39 3.28
C ILE A 209 -21.05 -16.38 4.16
N SER A 210 -21.30 -17.59 3.68
CA SER A 210 -21.99 -18.64 4.45
C SER A 210 -21.26 -19.04 5.74
N THR A 211 -20.01 -18.58 5.90
CA THR A 211 -19.15 -18.79 7.07
C THR A 211 -19.07 -17.59 8.02
N LEU A 212 -19.41 -16.37 7.61
CA LEU A 212 -19.27 -15.19 8.47
C LEU A 212 -20.44 -15.06 9.46
N LYS A 213 -20.16 -15.29 10.75
CA LYS A 213 -21.07 -14.94 11.83
C LYS A 213 -20.86 -13.47 12.22
N SER A 214 -21.94 -12.68 12.14
CA SER A 214 -22.29 -11.46 12.91
C SER A 214 -22.43 -10.11 12.17
N PHE A 215 -23.54 -9.44 12.55
CA PHE A 215 -24.02 -8.06 12.37
C PHE A 215 -23.20 -7.11 11.47
N LEU A 216 -23.48 -7.12 10.17
CA LEU A 216 -23.23 -5.97 9.30
C LEU A 216 -24.24 -5.98 8.14
N ILE A 217 -24.59 -4.80 7.60
CA ILE A 217 -25.38 -4.71 6.36
C ILE A 217 -24.45 -5.18 5.24
N ILE A 218 -24.57 -6.44 4.86
CA ILE A 218 -23.91 -7.01 3.70
C ILE A 218 -24.81 -6.68 2.50
N ILE A 219 -24.36 -5.78 1.62
CA ILE A 219 -25.00 -5.63 0.31
C ILE A 219 -24.43 -6.72 -0.59
N LEU A 220 -25.23 -7.78 -0.78
CA LEU A 220 -24.94 -8.80 -1.78
C LEU A 220 -25.37 -8.27 -3.14
N VAL A 221 -24.40 -8.00 -4.01
CA VAL A 221 -24.66 -7.70 -5.41
C VAL A 221 -24.44 -9.01 -6.19
N PRO A 222 -25.49 -9.65 -6.73
CA PRO A 222 -25.29 -10.77 -7.64
C PRO A 222 -24.56 -10.27 -8.89
N CYS A 223 -23.41 -10.89 -9.20
CA CYS A 223 -22.65 -10.66 -10.43
C CYS A 223 -23.21 -11.51 -11.58
#